data_AF-A0A7Z9KYD9-F1
#
_entry.id   AF-A0A7Z9KYD9-F1
#
_cell.length_a   1.000
_cell.length_b   1.000
_cell.length_c   1.000
_cell.angle_alpha   90.00
_cell.angle_beta   90.00
_cell.angle_gamma   90.00
#
_symmetry.space_group_name_H-M   'P 1'
#
loop_
_entity.id
_entity.type
_entity.pdbx_description
1 polymer ?
#
loop_
_entity_poly.entity_id
_entity_poly.type
_entity_poly.pdbx_seq_one_letter_code
_entity_poly.pdbx_strand_id
1 'polypeptide(L)'
;MKVIKAVVYLPGHFSRSARAFLVGALVLTTWVVSASPTHAAAPYRNSTVSYRNSVSVIGLQKDAELSHNPYYAMTLGLSPRWWFSESVYVQGRFSLTRELTDSDSTTLQGETVPSDLRLRLGAANLVRVPGIGLDVSATFDVVAPTSPVSRARSLMTAVAGGLTLKRKFSWLEGVSFAYSFQFQKGFHEFTTSQYEQPVIAGCSNALECSELTHTGVRNSSYRMVHSLSLNVGILPWMSAFVSGGIIGDTLYDLSTDQSVSNEAQNPQNTRYLGHADMGLTFTPMRSFAVTLGVSTVHPQLAPDSSFYSPVFNRYTMTYLDISLDIAGLVSQITDRSSDKKD
;
A
#
# COMPACT_ATOMS: atom_id res chain seq x y z
N MET A 1 29.40 37.86 -37.90
CA MET A 1 28.32 37.34 -37.03
C MET A 1 28.97 36.59 -35.87
N LYS A 2 28.91 37.14 -34.65
CA LYS A 2 29.43 36.51 -33.43
C LYS A 2 28.30 35.71 -32.77
N VAL A 3 28.49 34.40 -32.63
CA VAL A 3 27.57 33.52 -31.89
C VAL A 3 27.98 33.51 -30.43
N ILE A 4 27.14 34.08 -29.56
CA ILE A 4 27.29 34.01 -28.10
C ILE A 4 26.59 32.73 -27.63
N LYS A 5 27.35 31.79 -27.07
CA LYS A 5 26.80 30.65 -26.32
C LYS A 5 26.58 31.09 -24.88
N ALA A 6 25.33 31.25 -24.47
CA ALA A 6 24.96 31.38 -23.07
C ALA A 6 24.90 29.97 -22.45
N VAL A 7 25.81 29.68 -21.53
CA VAL A 7 25.74 28.51 -20.66
C VAL A 7 24.98 28.95 -19.41
N VAL A 8 23.75 28.47 -19.24
CA VAL A 8 22.94 28.71 -18.04
C VAL A 8 23.30 27.61 -17.04
N TYR A 9 23.97 27.99 -15.95
CA TYR A 9 24.17 27.14 -14.78
C TYR A 9 22.93 27.25 -13.88
N LEU A 10 22.21 26.15 -13.70
CA LEU A 10 21.18 26.01 -12.66
C LEU A 10 21.80 25.29 -11.44
N PRO A 11 21.81 25.90 -10.25
CA PRO A 11 22.21 25.20 -9.03
C PRO A 11 21.07 24.30 -8.56
N GLY A 12 21.15 23.01 -8.87
CA GLY A 12 20.20 21.99 -8.41
C GLY A 12 20.64 21.36 -7.09
N HIS A 13 20.21 21.93 -5.97
CA HIS A 13 20.17 21.20 -4.70
C HIS A 13 18.94 20.28 -4.70
N PHE A 14 19.14 19.03 -5.09
CA PHE A 14 18.12 18.00 -5.03
C PHE A 14 17.93 17.51 -3.59
N SER A 15 16.75 17.77 -3.03
CA SER A 15 16.34 17.23 -1.73
C SER A 15 16.10 15.72 -1.82
N ARG A 16 16.83 14.95 -0.99
CA ARG A 16 16.68 13.49 -0.81
C ARG A 16 15.38 13.09 -0.09
N SER A 17 14.55 14.04 0.35
CA SER A 17 13.39 13.78 1.23
C SER A 17 12.16 13.13 0.57
N ALA A 18 12.13 13.00 -0.76
CA ALA A 18 10.97 12.41 -1.45
C ALA A 18 10.94 10.87 -1.43
N ARG A 19 12.03 10.20 -1.02
CA ARG A 19 12.11 8.72 -1.03
C ARG A 19 11.63 8.07 0.26
N ALA A 20 11.78 8.75 1.40
CA ALA A 20 11.38 8.23 2.72
C ALA A 20 9.85 8.13 2.93
N PHE A 21 9.03 8.60 1.98
CA PHE A 21 7.57 8.64 2.13
C PHE A 21 6.82 7.37 1.69
N LEU A 22 7.50 6.36 1.14
CA LEU A 22 6.86 5.24 0.43
C LEU A 22 7.19 3.85 0.96
N VAL A 23 7.63 3.70 2.21
CA VAL A 23 7.90 2.38 2.83
C VAL A 23 6.72 1.85 3.66
N GLY A 24 5.61 2.58 3.71
CA GLY A 24 4.34 2.01 4.14
C GLY A 24 3.81 1.13 3.01
N ALA A 25 4.14 -0.17 3.01
CA ALA A 25 3.62 -1.15 2.08
C ALA A 25 2.08 -1.08 2.07
N LEU A 26 1.52 -0.34 1.11
CA LEU A 26 0.11 -0.40 0.77
C LEU A 26 -0.06 -1.75 0.08
N VAL A 27 -0.26 -2.80 0.87
CA VAL A 27 -0.63 -4.11 0.34
C VAL A 27 -2.06 -4.01 -0.17
N LEU A 28 -2.20 -3.51 -1.41
CA LEU A 28 -3.38 -3.71 -2.22
C LEU A 28 -3.54 -5.22 -2.37
N THR A 29 -4.57 -5.74 -1.73
CA THR A 29 -4.89 -7.16 -1.76
C THR A 29 -5.84 -7.35 -2.91
N THR A 30 -5.32 -7.90 -4.01
CA THR A 30 -6.14 -8.45 -5.06
C THR A 30 -6.86 -9.68 -4.54
N TRP A 31 -8.18 -9.66 -4.63
CA TRP A 31 -9.00 -10.82 -4.31
C TRP A 31 -8.91 -11.81 -5.45
N VAL A 32 -8.17 -12.90 -5.27
CA VAL A 32 -8.31 -14.08 -6.12
C VAL A 32 -9.67 -14.69 -5.83
N VAL A 33 -10.59 -14.61 -6.80
CA VAL A 33 -11.90 -15.26 -6.69
C VAL A 33 -11.70 -16.73 -7.01
N SER A 34 -11.45 -17.55 -6.00
CA SER A 34 -11.55 -19.02 -6.15
C SER A 34 -13.02 -19.41 -6.26
N ALA A 35 -13.36 -20.21 -7.27
CA ALA A 35 -14.67 -20.85 -7.36
C ALA A 35 -14.79 -21.90 -6.24
N SER A 36 -15.79 -21.74 -5.36
CA SER A 36 -16.01 -22.68 -4.25
C SER A 36 -16.79 -23.93 -4.69
N PRO A 37 -16.37 -25.13 -4.27
CA PRO A 37 -17.18 -26.35 -4.33
C PRO A 37 -18.14 -26.45 -3.13
N THR A 38 -19.13 -27.35 -3.25
CA THR A 38 -20.37 -27.57 -2.47
C THR A 38 -20.21 -28.10 -1.03
N HIS A 39 -19.09 -27.85 -0.36
CA HIS A 39 -18.90 -28.19 1.06
C HIS A 39 -19.18 -26.97 1.96
N ALA A 40 -19.65 -27.21 3.19
CA ALA A 40 -19.76 -26.17 4.22
C ALA A 40 -18.42 -25.41 4.29
N ALA A 41 -18.47 -24.10 4.03
CA ALA A 41 -17.26 -23.35 3.76
C ALA A 41 -16.40 -23.28 5.03
N ALA A 42 -15.15 -23.73 4.94
CA ALA A 42 -14.25 -23.77 6.09
C ALA A 42 -14.17 -22.41 6.81
N PRO A 43 -14.11 -22.38 8.16
CA PRO A 43 -14.06 -21.11 8.90
C PRO A 43 -12.80 -20.30 8.57
N TYR A 44 -11.73 -20.94 8.12
CA TYR A 44 -10.47 -20.29 7.72
C TYR A 44 -10.39 -19.93 6.22
N ARG A 45 -11.49 -19.97 5.47
CA ARG A 45 -11.50 -19.63 4.03
C ARG A 45 -10.98 -18.21 3.76
N ASN A 46 -10.24 -18.04 2.67
CA ASN A 46 -9.51 -16.82 2.30
C ASN A 46 -8.40 -16.40 3.29
N SER A 47 -7.91 -17.33 4.11
CA SER A 47 -6.64 -17.15 4.83
C SER A 47 -5.48 -17.38 3.88
N THR A 48 -4.52 -16.46 3.85
CA THR A 48 -3.39 -16.55 2.93
C THR A 48 -2.04 -16.32 3.61
N VAL A 49 -1.03 -16.98 3.05
CA VAL A 49 0.39 -16.66 3.26
C VAL A 49 0.96 -16.28 1.90
N SER A 50 1.66 -15.16 1.80
CA SER A 50 2.22 -14.70 0.54
C SER A 50 3.70 -14.38 0.66
N TYR A 51 4.45 -14.58 -0.42
CA TYR A 51 5.85 -14.25 -0.54
C TYR A 51 6.08 -13.49 -1.84
N ARG A 52 6.36 -12.19 -1.69
CA ARG A 52 6.48 -11.25 -2.80
C ARG A 52 7.91 -10.80 -2.97
N ASN A 53 8.38 -10.76 -4.21
CA ASN A 53 9.63 -10.16 -4.63
C ASN A 53 9.32 -8.95 -5.49
N SER A 54 9.87 -7.78 -5.16
CA SER A 54 9.58 -6.54 -5.89
C SER A 54 10.85 -5.81 -6.29
N VAL A 55 10.91 -5.30 -7.52
CA VAL A 55 12.04 -4.56 -8.09
C VAL A 55 11.55 -3.21 -8.62
N SER A 56 12.28 -2.12 -8.38
CA SER A 56 11.97 -0.83 -9.02
C SER A 56 12.33 -0.87 -10.51
N VAL A 57 11.39 -0.43 -11.37
CA VAL A 57 11.62 -0.42 -12.82
C VAL A 57 12.73 0.55 -13.20
N ILE A 58 12.81 1.71 -12.52
CA ILE A 58 13.87 2.68 -12.74
C ILE A 58 15.26 2.14 -12.38
N GLY A 59 15.34 1.17 -11.46
CA GLY A 59 16.59 0.49 -11.11
C GLY A 59 17.20 -0.33 -12.26
N LEU A 60 16.44 -0.62 -13.32
CA LEU A 60 16.95 -1.30 -14.52
C LEU A 60 17.70 -0.33 -15.47
N GLN A 61 17.57 0.98 -15.28
CA GLN A 61 18.20 2.01 -16.09
C GLN A 61 19.12 2.89 -15.24
N LYS A 62 20.43 2.64 -15.30
CA LYS A 62 21.44 3.35 -14.49
C LYS A 62 21.43 4.87 -14.68
N ASP A 63 21.21 5.32 -15.92
CA ASP A 63 21.27 6.74 -16.27
C ASP A 63 19.97 7.51 -15.98
N ALA A 64 18.94 6.84 -15.44
CA ALA A 64 17.65 7.47 -15.15
C ALA A 64 17.71 8.39 -13.90
N GLU A 65 18.70 8.21 -13.03
CA GLU A 65 18.90 9.01 -11.83
C GLU A 65 20.37 9.40 -11.65
N LEU A 66 20.60 10.53 -10.95
CA LEU A 66 21.95 11.03 -10.67
C LEU A 66 22.78 10.06 -9.80
N SER A 67 22.11 9.26 -8.97
CA SER A 67 22.72 8.21 -8.15
C SER A 67 21.98 6.91 -8.39
N HIS A 68 22.70 5.88 -8.82
CA HIS A 68 22.12 4.56 -9.06
C HIS A 68 21.94 3.82 -7.73
N ASN A 69 20.72 3.82 -7.20
CA ASN A 69 20.31 3.00 -6.06
C ASN A 69 19.07 2.17 -6.45
N PRO A 70 19.24 0.99 -7.09
CA PRO A 70 18.12 0.14 -7.44
C PRO A 70 17.43 -0.37 -6.18
N TYR A 71 16.12 -0.64 -6.25
CA TYR A 71 15.38 -1.21 -5.12
C TYR A 71 15.04 -2.67 -5.42
N TYR A 72 15.38 -3.57 -4.50
CA TYR A 72 14.89 -4.95 -4.50
C TYR A 72 14.50 -5.38 -3.08
N ALA A 73 13.26 -5.83 -2.90
CA ALA A 73 12.77 -6.27 -1.60
C ALA A 73 11.95 -7.55 -1.67
N MET A 74 12.02 -8.30 -0.58
CA MET A 74 11.25 -9.51 -0.32
C MET A 74 10.26 -9.24 0.81
N THR A 75 8.99 -9.60 0.62
CA THR A 75 7.92 -9.41 1.61
C THR A 75 7.22 -10.74 1.89
N LEU A 76 7.25 -11.19 3.15
CA LEU A 76 6.41 -12.28 3.64
C LEU A 76 5.13 -11.66 4.23
N GLY A 77 3.98 -11.98 3.65
CA GLY A 77 2.66 -11.54 4.11
C GLY A 77 1.88 -12.65 4.78
N LEU A 78 1.24 -12.34 5.91
CA LEU A 78 0.33 -13.20 6.63
C LEU A 78 -1.03 -12.53 6.71
N SER A 79 -2.07 -13.23 6.28
CA SER A 79 -3.43 -12.71 6.26
C SER A 79 -4.44 -13.77 6.74
N PRO A 80 -4.32 -14.28 7.99
CA PRO A 80 -5.27 -15.24 8.55
C PRO A 80 -6.66 -14.62 8.65
N ARG A 81 -7.68 -15.41 8.35
CA ARG A 81 -9.08 -15.01 8.43
C ARG A 81 -9.89 -16.10 9.10
N TRP A 82 -10.80 -15.70 9.98
CA TRP A 82 -11.77 -16.57 10.61
C TRP A 82 -13.18 -16.04 10.36
N TRP A 83 -14.04 -16.88 9.79
CA TRP A 83 -15.43 -16.59 9.55
C TRP A 83 -16.29 -17.17 10.66
N PHE A 84 -17.13 -16.33 11.24
CA PHE A 84 -18.11 -16.71 12.25
C PHE A 84 -19.45 -17.08 11.61
N SER A 85 -19.70 -16.60 10.39
CA SER A 85 -20.87 -16.89 9.57
C SER A 85 -20.53 -16.81 8.08
N GLU A 86 -21.52 -16.85 7.20
CA GLU A 86 -21.30 -16.62 5.77
C GLU A 86 -20.93 -15.17 5.41
N SER A 87 -21.26 -14.22 6.30
CA SER A 87 -21.06 -12.80 6.08
C SER A 87 -20.04 -12.18 7.03
N VAL A 88 -19.90 -12.68 8.26
CA VAL A 88 -19.06 -12.02 9.29
C VAL A 88 -17.74 -12.75 9.48
N TYR A 89 -16.65 -11.98 9.47
CA TYR A 89 -15.30 -12.50 9.69
C TYR A 89 -14.40 -11.55 10.47
N VAL A 90 -13.37 -12.10 11.08
CA VAL A 90 -12.20 -11.36 11.56
C VAL A 90 -10.98 -11.75 10.73
N GLN A 91 -10.13 -10.78 10.42
CA GLN A 91 -8.90 -10.99 9.68
C GLN A 91 -7.74 -10.25 10.35
N GLY A 92 -6.63 -10.96 10.56
CA GLY A 92 -5.35 -10.33 10.87
C GLY A 92 -4.57 -10.06 9.59
N ARG A 93 -3.79 -8.98 9.54
CA ARG A 93 -2.81 -8.71 8.49
C ARG A 93 -1.51 -8.25 9.10
N PHE A 94 -0.43 -8.89 8.68
CA PHE A 94 0.92 -8.57 9.10
C PHE A 94 1.89 -8.96 7.98
N SER A 95 2.98 -8.23 7.84
CA SER A 95 4.02 -8.59 6.88
C SER A 95 5.41 -8.23 7.39
N LEU A 96 6.40 -8.93 6.88
CA LEU A 96 7.82 -8.68 7.12
C LEU A 96 8.45 -8.36 5.76
N THR A 97 9.11 -7.22 5.65
CA THR A 97 9.81 -6.82 4.42
C THR A 97 11.29 -6.70 4.68
N ARG A 98 12.11 -7.24 3.78
CA ARG A 98 13.56 -7.06 3.79
C ARG A 98 14.00 -6.55 2.43
N GLU A 99 14.59 -5.37 2.43
CA GLU A 99 15.29 -4.84 1.27
C GLU A 99 16.68 -5.49 1.17
N LEU A 100 17.06 -5.96 -0.02
CA LEU A 100 18.40 -6.52 -0.27
C LEU A 100 19.38 -5.49 -0.84
N THR A 101 18.87 -4.38 -1.33
CA THR A 101 19.63 -3.22 -1.82
C THR A 101 19.94 -2.24 -0.68
N ASP A 102 20.60 -1.13 -1.01
CA ASP A 102 20.96 -0.11 -0.04
C ASP A 102 19.75 0.74 0.33
N SER A 103 19.10 0.40 1.44
CA SER A 103 17.88 1.10 1.86
C SER A 103 18.18 2.53 2.31
N ASP A 104 17.47 3.49 1.72
CA ASP A 104 17.49 4.90 2.15
C ASP A 104 16.66 5.14 3.42
N SER A 105 16.00 4.11 3.97
CA SER A 105 14.96 4.23 5.01
C SER A 105 15.19 3.43 6.28
N THR A 106 16.19 2.53 6.29
CA THR A 106 16.54 1.71 7.45
C THR A 106 17.89 2.14 8.02
N THR A 107 18.15 1.82 9.29
CA THR A 107 19.43 2.17 9.94
C THR A 107 20.50 1.12 9.67
N LEU A 108 20.08 -0.13 9.49
CA LEU A 108 20.96 -1.26 9.22
C LEU A 108 20.76 -1.78 7.79
N GLN A 109 21.85 -2.22 7.17
CA GLN A 109 21.80 -2.88 5.87
C GLN A 109 21.11 -4.25 6.00
N GLY A 110 20.11 -4.51 5.15
CA GLY A 110 19.35 -5.76 5.19
C GLY A 110 18.46 -5.92 6.41
N GLU A 111 18.03 -4.83 7.04
CA GLU A 111 17.08 -4.85 8.14
C GLU A 111 15.73 -5.46 7.70
N THR A 112 15.18 -6.37 8.51
CA THR A 112 13.82 -6.88 8.31
C THR A 112 12.83 -5.96 9.02
N VAL A 113 12.04 -5.24 8.25
CA VAL A 113 11.07 -4.25 8.74
C VAL A 113 9.68 -4.88 8.82
N PRO A 114 9.05 -4.94 10.01
CA PRO A 114 7.67 -5.37 10.15
C PRO A 114 6.71 -4.28 9.69
N SER A 115 5.56 -4.68 9.13
CA SER A 115 4.43 -3.77 8.94
C SER A 115 3.68 -3.55 10.24
N ASP A 116 2.74 -2.60 10.22
CA ASP A 116 1.73 -2.51 11.27
C ASP A 116 0.84 -3.75 11.28
N LEU A 117 0.49 -4.21 12.48
CA LEU A 117 -0.52 -5.24 12.67
C LEU A 117 -1.90 -4.61 12.48
N ARG A 118 -2.67 -5.14 11.53
CA ARG A 118 -4.05 -4.71 11.31
C ARG A 118 -5.01 -5.83 11.65
N LEU A 119 -5.98 -5.54 12.50
CA LEU A 119 -7.10 -6.41 12.81
C LEU A 119 -8.36 -5.85 12.16
N ARG A 120 -9.01 -6.65 11.33
CA ARG A 120 -10.19 -6.29 10.56
C ARG A 120 -11.39 -7.09 11.05
N LEU A 121 -12.47 -6.41 11.38
CA LEU A 121 -13.81 -6.99 11.42
C LEU A 121 -14.47 -6.69 10.07
N GLY A 122 -14.97 -7.71 9.39
CA GLY A 122 -15.58 -7.57 8.08
C GLY A 122 -16.97 -8.19 8.02
N ALA A 123 -17.85 -7.53 7.27
CA ALA A 123 -19.16 -8.03 6.91
C ALA A 123 -19.29 -8.03 5.38
N ALA A 124 -19.23 -9.23 4.79
CA ALA A 124 -19.32 -9.46 3.36
C ALA A 124 -20.78 -9.62 2.92
N ASN A 125 -21.11 -9.07 1.75
CA ASN A 125 -22.43 -9.18 1.11
C ASN A 125 -23.59 -8.79 2.05
N LEU A 126 -23.42 -7.71 2.81
CA LEU A 126 -24.43 -7.18 3.73
C LEU A 126 -25.77 -6.93 3.05
N VAL A 127 -25.71 -6.32 1.86
CA VAL A 127 -26.88 -5.99 1.06
C VAL A 127 -26.57 -6.29 -0.39
N ARG A 128 -27.50 -6.99 -1.06
CA ARG A 128 -27.54 -7.14 -2.51
C ARG A 128 -28.57 -6.15 -3.04
N VAL A 129 -28.13 -5.11 -3.77
CA VAL A 129 -29.07 -4.15 -4.36
C VAL A 129 -29.84 -4.85 -5.49
N PRO A 130 -31.19 -4.96 -5.39
CA PRO A 130 -31.99 -5.63 -6.41
C PRO A 130 -31.93 -4.88 -7.75
N GLY A 131 -32.10 -5.60 -8.85
CA GLY A 131 -32.09 -5.06 -10.22
C GLY A 131 -30.70 -4.84 -10.82
N ILE A 132 -29.73 -4.35 -10.05
CA ILE A 132 -28.36 -4.07 -10.55
C ILE A 132 -27.32 -5.12 -10.16
N GLY A 133 -27.64 -5.98 -9.18
CA GLY A 133 -26.72 -7.04 -8.77
C GLY A 133 -25.41 -6.50 -8.17
N LEU A 134 -25.54 -5.50 -7.30
CA LEU A 134 -24.43 -4.89 -6.58
C LEU A 134 -24.36 -5.46 -5.16
N ASP A 135 -23.22 -6.05 -4.78
CA ASP A 135 -22.91 -6.47 -3.42
C ASP A 135 -22.30 -5.32 -2.64
N VAL A 136 -22.82 -5.06 -1.46
CA VAL A 136 -22.28 -4.09 -0.52
C VAL A 136 -21.61 -4.84 0.62
N SER A 137 -20.35 -4.52 0.92
CA SER A 137 -19.61 -5.06 2.05
C SER A 137 -19.03 -3.93 2.89
N ALA A 138 -18.91 -4.12 4.20
CA ALA A 138 -18.34 -3.16 5.12
C ALA A 138 -17.19 -3.77 5.93
N THR A 139 -16.24 -2.92 6.32
CA THR A 139 -15.10 -3.32 7.15
C THR A 139 -14.82 -2.27 8.21
N PHE A 140 -14.37 -2.73 9.36
CA PHE A 140 -13.80 -1.92 10.42
C PHE A 140 -12.40 -2.46 10.75
N ASP A 141 -11.40 -1.60 10.79
CA ASP A 141 -10.01 -1.94 11.04
C ASP A 141 -9.50 -1.24 12.30
N VAL A 142 -8.73 -1.95 13.11
CA VAL A 142 -7.86 -1.40 14.16
C VAL A 142 -6.42 -1.69 13.77
N VAL A 143 -5.55 -0.68 13.86
CA VAL A 143 -4.15 -0.74 13.45
C VAL A 143 -3.28 -0.51 14.68
N ALA A 144 -2.46 -1.50 15.02
CA ALA A 144 -1.43 -1.38 16.04
C ALA A 144 -0.10 -0.95 15.38
N PRO A 145 0.59 0.08 15.92
CA PRO A 145 1.77 0.70 15.31
C PRO A 145 3.04 -0.14 15.54
N THR A 146 3.07 -1.37 15.01
CA THR A 146 4.21 -2.29 15.19
C THR A 146 5.38 -1.97 14.27
N SER A 147 5.17 -1.22 13.19
CA SER A 147 6.23 -0.86 12.26
C SER A 147 7.11 0.30 12.77
N PRO A 148 8.42 0.31 12.45
CA PRO A 148 9.30 1.44 12.72
C PRO A 148 8.78 2.76 12.13
N VAL A 149 8.18 2.72 10.94
CA VAL A 149 7.63 3.92 10.27
C VAL A 149 6.47 4.53 11.05
N SER A 150 5.55 3.71 11.58
CA SER A 150 4.44 4.21 12.39
C SER A 150 4.90 4.71 13.76
N ARG A 151 5.89 4.04 14.38
CA ARG A 151 6.53 4.54 15.61
C ARG A 151 7.24 5.87 15.39
N ALA A 152 7.96 6.03 14.27
CA ALA A 152 8.59 7.30 13.90
C ALA A 152 7.57 8.40 13.64
N ARG A 153 6.34 8.05 13.25
CA ARG A 153 5.21 8.98 13.16
C ARG A 153 4.57 9.26 14.52
N SER A 154 5.03 8.67 15.61
CA SER A 154 4.37 8.72 16.93
C SER A 154 2.93 8.19 16.92
N LEU A 155 2.60 7.31 15.98
CA LEU A 155 1.28 6.69 15.90
C LEU A 155 1.08 5.80 17.13
N MET A 156 0.02 6.04 17.89
CA MET A 156 -0.40 5.20 19.02
C MET A 156 -1.34 4.10 18.55
N THR A 157 -2.29 4.44 17.67
CA THR A 157 -3.24 3.51 17.05
C THR A 157 -3.93 4.20 15.88
N ALA A 158 -4.54 3.43 14.99
CA ALA A 158 -5.49 3.97 14.02
C ALA A 158 -6.75 3.11 13.93
N VAL A 159 -7.87 3.76 13.64
CA VAL A 159 -9.12 3.09 13.30
C VAL A 159 -9.52 3.43 11.87
N ALA A 160 -10.06 2.48 11.13
CA ALA A 160 -10.57 2.73 9.79
C ALA A 160 -11.93 2.08 9.55
N GLY A 161 -12.82 2.78 8.87
CA GLY A 161 -14.07 2.26 8.33
C GLY A 161 -13.97 2.16 6.81
N GLY A 162 -14.52 1.09 6.23
CA GLY A 162 -14.48 0.87 4.80
C GLY A 162 -15.78 0.33 4.23
N LEU A 163 -16.05 0.69 2.99
CA LEU A 163 -17.17 0.19 2.19
C LEU A 163 -16.62 -0.35 0.88
N THR A 164 -17.14 -1.48 0.42
CA THR A 164 -16.84 -2.02 -0.91
C THR A 164 -18.14 -2.32 -1.63
N LEU A 165 -18.27 -1.78 -2.84
CA LEU A 165 -19.33 -2.03 -3.78
C LEU A 165 -18.77 -2.94 -4.86
N LYS A 166 -19.32 -4.14 -5.04
CA LYS A 166 -18.85 -5.12 -6.01
C LYS A 166 -19.98 -5.54 -6.95
N ARG A 167 -19.72 -5.54 -8.25
CA ARG A 167 -20.64 -6.05 -9.26
C ARG A 167 -19.95 -7.14 -10.08
N LYS A 168 -20.62 -8.28 -10.21
CA LYS A 168 -20.27 -9.32 -11.19
C LYS A 168 -21.19 -9.19 -12.38
N PHE A 169 -20.65 -9.31 -13.58
CA PHE A 169 -21.44 -9.21 -14.81
C PHE A 169 -21.80 -10.62 -15.28
N SER A 170 -23.10 -10.89 -15.45
CA SER A 170 -23.56 -12.21 -15.91
C SER A 170 -23.29 -12.46 -17.39
N TRP A 171 -23.17 -11.40 -18.20
CA TRP A 171 -22.93 -11.46 -19.64
C TRP A 171 -21.46 -11.64 -20.02
N LEU A 172 -20.55 -11.50 -19.04
CA LEU A 172 -19.12 -11.77 -19.17
C LEU A 172 -18.69 -12.58 -17.96
N GLU A 173 -18.71 -13.91 -18.10
CA GLU A 173 -18.19 -14.79 -17.05
C GLU A 173 -16.76 -14.38 -16.68
N GLY A 174 -16.48 -14.36 -15.37
CA GLY A 174 -15.17 -13.97 -14.86
C GLY A 174 -14.91 -12.47 -14.76
N VAL A 175 -15.80 -11.58 -15.25
CA VAL A 175 -15.62 -10.13 -15.11
C VAL A 175 -16.30 -9.60 -13.86
N SER A 176 -15.53 -8.90 -13.03
CA SER A 176 -16.06 -8.17 -11.88
C SER A 176 -15.43 -6.80 -11.72
N PHE A 177 -16.26 -5.86 -11.29
CA PHE A 177 -15.86 -4.50 -10.97
C PHE A 177 -16.10 -4.26 -9.48
N ALA A 178 -15.17 -3.58 -8.82
CA ALA A 178 -15.37 -3.13 -7.46
C ALA A 178 -14.86 -1.70 -7.24
N TYR A 179 -15.63 -0.94 -6.47
CA TYR A 179 -15.22 0.33 -5.90
C TYR A 179 -15.09 0.15 -4.39
N SER A 180 -13.96 0.55 -3.83
CA SER A 180 -13.72 0.53 -2.39
C SER A 180 -13.37 1.91 -1.89
N PHE A 181 -14.03 2.30 -0.80
CA PHE A 181 -13.78 3.51 -0.03
C PHE A 181 -13.30 3.13 1.37
N GLN A 182 -12.28 3.81 1.88
CA GLN A 182 -11.82 3.68 3.26
C GLN A 182 -11.54 5.04 3.86
N PHE A 183 -12.01 5.27 5.08
CA PHE A 183 -11.68 6.42 5.90
C PHE A 183 -10.92 5.92 7.14
N GLN A 184 -9.78 6.51 7.43
CA GLN A 184 -8.93 6.16 8.56
C GLN A 184 -8.61 7.41 9.40
N LYS A 185 -8.70 7.26 10.73
CA LYS A 185 -8.25 8.25 11.71
C LYS A 185 -7.05 7.67 12.47
N GLY A 186 -5.89 8.32 12.34
CA GLY A 186 -4.72 8.05 13.16
C GLY A 186 -4.71 8.87 14.44
N PHE A 187 -4.36 8.23 15.55
CA PHE A 187 -4.13 8.86 16.84
C PHE A 187 -2.63 8.87 17.09
N HIS A 188 -2.06 10.07 17.16
CA HIS A 188 -0.62 10.27 17.31
C HIS A 188 -0.34 10.98 18.64
N GLU A 189 0.78 10.67 19.25
CA GLU A 189 1.27 11.38 20.44
C GLU A 189 1.68 12.82 20.08
N PHE A 190 2.30 13.00 18.91
CA PHE A 190 2.72 14.30 18.39
C PHE A 190 2.09 14.59 17.01
N THR A 191 1.91 15.87 16.70
CA THR A 191 1.38 16.32 15.39
C THR A 191 2.41 16.23 14.26
N THR A 192 3.69 16.03 14.59
CA THR A 192 4.83 15.91 13.68
C THR A 192 5.56 14.58 13.84
N SER A 193 6.11 14.04 12.76
CA SER A 193 6.93 12.82 12.80
C SER A 193 8.34 13.09 13.33
N GLN A 194 8.92 12.13 14.03
CA GLN A 194 10.27 12.15 14.60
C GLN A 194 11.34 11.55 13.64
N TYR A 195 11.19 11.68 12.32
CA TYR A 195 12.20 11.11 11.39
C TYR A 195 13.60 11.69 11.72
N GLU A 196 14.53 10.84 12.15
CA GLU A 196 15.94 11.18 12.32
C GLU A 196 16.51 11.50 10.92
N GLN A 197 16.74 12.78 10.64
CA GLN A 197 17.90 13.14 9.84
C GLN A 197 19.07 13.35 10.81
N PRO A 198 20.31 13.09 10.40
CA PRO A 198 21.45 13.33 11.26
C PRO A 198 21.41 14.78 11.73
N VAL A 199 21.49 14.94 13.05
CA VAL A 199 21.80 16.23 13.68
C VAL A 199 22.99 16.79 12.91
N ILE A 200 22.86 17.99 12.34
CA ILE A 200 24.02 18.68 11.78
C ILE A 200 24.96 18.92 12.96
N ALA A 201 26.07 18.19 13.00
CA ALA A 201 27.08 18.31 14.03
C ALA A 201 27.58 19.77 14.07
N GLY A 202 27.26 20.49 15.14
CA GLY A 202 27.62 21.90 15.33
C GLY A 202 26.58 22.78 16.03
N CYS A 203 25.31 22.35 16.10
CA CYS A 203 24.23 23.15 16.71
C CYS A 203 24.04 22.92 18.21
N SER A 204 25.10 22.87 19.02
CA SER A 204 24.95 22.63 20.47
C SER A 204 24.70 23.89 21.30
N ASN A 205 25.06 25.10 20.81
CA ASN A 205 25.17 26.28 21.68
C ASN A 205 24.55 27.60 21.14
N ALA A 206 23.65 27.56 20.15
CA ALA A 206 22.98 28.78 19.66
C ALA A 206 21.46 28.74 19.96
N LEU A 207 20.97 29.75 20.69
CA LEU A 207 19.54 30.02 20.98
C LEU A 207 18.68 30.26 19.73
N GLU A 208 19.26 30.18 18.53
CA GLU A 208 18.62 30.49 17.24
C GLU A 208 18.41 29.24 16.35
N CYS A 209 18.61 28.03 16.87
CA CYS A 209 18.48 26.79 16.09
C CYS A 209 17.24 25.93 16.46
N SER A 210 16.35 26.41 17.35
CA SER A 210 15.16 25.67 17.80
C SER A 210 14.14 25.41 16.68
N GLU A 211 14.11 26.26 15.66
CA GLU A 211 13.25 26.09 14.47
C GLU A 211 13.79 25.06 13.46
N LEU A 212 15.07 24.68 13.60
CA LEU A 212 15.77 23.76 12.69
C LEU A 212 15.95 22.36 13.28
N THR A 213 15.40 22.11 14.48
CA THR A 213 15.46 20.83 15.20
C THR A 213 14.20 19.97 15.06
N HIS A 214 13.52 19.97 13.91
CA HIS A 214 12.62 18.88 13.52
C HIS A 214 12.65 18.73 12.01
N THR A 215 12.72 17.50 11.47
CA THR A 215 12.49 17.28 10.03
C THR A 215 11.06 17.65 9.59
N GLY A 216 10.20 18.01 10.56
CA GLY A 216 9.04 18.90 10.39
C GLY A 216 7.88 18.31 9.62
N VAL A 217 7.90 17.02 9.31
CA VAL A 217 6.84 16.45 8.49
C VAL A 217 5.60 16.17 9.34
N ARG A 218 4.55 16.95 9.10
CA ARG A 218 3.25 16.78 9.75
C ARG A 218 2.70 15.36 9.55
N ASN A 219 2.20 14.78 10.64
CA ASN A 219 1.47 13.52 10.62
C ASN A 219 0.11 13.70 9.93
N SER A 220 -0.36 12.64 9.27
CA SER A 220 -1.71 12.59 8.71
C SER A 220 -2.72 12.32 9.82
N SER A 221 -3.62 13.25 10.09
CA SER A 221 -4.72 13.08 11.03
C SER A 221 -5.79 12.15 10.46
N TYR A 222 -6.16 12.37 9.19
CA TYR A 222 -7.18 11.59 8.50
C TYR A 222 -6.66 11.12 7.14
N ARG A 223 -7.00 9.91 6.75
CA ARG A 223 -6.73 9.37 5.43
C ARG A 223 -8.00 8.85 4.78
N MET A 224 -8.23 9.27 3.55
CA MET A 224 -9.28 8.75 2.67
C MET A 224 -8.61 7.98 1.53
N VAL A 225 -9.12 6.78 1.23
CA VAL A 225 -8.67 5.97 0.10
C VAL A 225 -9.87 5.66 -0.76
N HIS A 226 -9.80 6.03 -2.03
CA HIS A 226 -10.72 5.63 -3.07
C HIS A 226 -9.98 4.69 -4.00
N SER A 227 -10.58 3.55 -4.32
CA SER A 227 -9.98 2.58 -5.26
C SER A 227 -11.05 1.98 -6.16
N LEU A 228 -10.68 1.81 -7.41
CA LEU A 228 -11.44 1.12 -8.44
C LEU A 228 -10.64 -0.11 -8.84
N SER A 229 -11.32 -1.23 -9.04
CA SER A 229 -10.70 -2.46 -9.49
C SER A 229 -11.58 -3.17 -10.50
N LEU A 230 -10.94 -3.69 -11.53
CA LEU A 230 -11.49 -4.57 -12.54
C LEU A 230 -10.72 -5.88 -12.46
N ASN A 231 -11.45 -6.99 -12.38
CA ASN A 231 -10.88 -8.32 -12.46
C ASN A 231 -11.56 -9.06 -13.62
N VAL A 232 -10.75 -9.75 -14.43
CA VAL A 232 -11.17 -10.49 -15.62
C VAL A 232 -10.60 -11.90 -15.52
N GLY A 233 -11.47 -12.90 -15.36
CA GLY A 233 -11.10 -14.30 -15.56
C GLY A 233 -10.87 -14.56 -17.04
N ILE A 234 -9.67 -15.02 -17.40
CA ILE A 234 -9.30 -15.35 -18.78
C ILE A 234 -9.48 -16.85 -19.00
N LEU A 235 -8.98 -17.66 -18.07
CA LEU A 235 -9.12 -19.11 -18.03
C LEU A 235 -9.45 -19.54 -16.58
N PRO A 236 -9.92 -20.77 -16.33
CA PRO A 236 -10.20 -21.23 -14.97
C PRO A 236 -8.99 -21.13 -14.00
N TRP A 237 -7.77 -21.16 -14.53
CA TRP A 237 -6.51 -21.05 -13.80
C TRP A 237 -5.80 -19.71 -14.03
N MET A 238 -6.40 -18.77 -14.76
CA MET A 238 -5.74 -17.49 -15.10
C MET A 238 -6.71 -16.32 -15.04
N SER A 239 -6.34 -15.29 -14.28
CA SER A 239 -7.09 -14.02 -14.25
C SER A 239 -6.15 -12.83 -14.42
N ALA A 240 -6.70 -11.72 -14.89
CA ALA A 240 -6.04 -10.43 -14.93
C ALA A 240 -6.78 -9.47 -14.01
N PHE A 241 -6.06 -8.50 -13.45
CA PHE A 241 -6.67 -7.40 -12.75
C PHE A 241 -5.98 -6.07 -13.08
N VAL A 242 -6.76 -5.01 -12.98
CA VAL A 242 -6.27 -3.63 -12.97
C VAL A 242 -7.01 -2.92 -11.85
N SER A 243 -6.26 -2.18 -11.03
CA SER A 243 -6.82 -1.34 -9.99
C SER A 243 -6.08 -0.01 -9.93
N GLY A 244 -6.75 1.00 -9.44
CA GLY A 244 -6.15 2.30 -9.22
C GLY A 244 -7.03 3.20 -8.40
N GLY A 245 -6.46 4.27 -7.90
CA GLY A 245 -7.17 5.11 -6.96
C GLY A 245 -6.36 6.27 -6.43
N ILE A 246 -6.98 6.99 -5.50
CA ILE A 246 -6.45 8.22 -4.92
C ILE A 246 -6.46 8.07 -3.40
N ILE A 247 -5.39 8.53 -2.77
CA ILE A 247 -5.24 8.63 -1.33
C ILE A 247 -5.18 10.12 -0.99
N GLY A 248 -6.12 10.58 -0.17
CA GLY A 248 -6.14 11.92 0.38
C GLY A 248 -5.77 11.88 1.86
N ASP A 249 -4.69 12.53 2.23
CA ASP A 249 -4.27 12.72 3.62
C ASP A 249 -4.59 14.15 4.06
N THR A 250 -5.23 14.30 5.22
CA THR A 250 -5.39 15.58 5.91
C THR A 250 -4.45 15.62 7.10
N LEU A 251 -3.52 16.57 7.11
CA LEU A 251 -2.46 16.73 8.09
C LEU A 251 -2.94 17.51 9.33
N TYR A 252 -2.40 17.20 10.52
CA TYR A 252 -2.66 18.00 11.74
C TYR A 252 -2.25 19.44 11.57
N ASP A 253 -3.03 20.42 12.00
CA ASP A 253 -2.70 21.84 11.84
C ASP A 253 -1.33 22.21 12.42
N LEU A 254 -0.68 23.18 11.77
CA LEU A 254 0.51 23.81 12.33
C LEU A 254 0.07 24.61 13.55
N SER A 255 0.83 24.52 14.65
CA SER A 255 0.64 25.45 15.77
C SER A 255 0.78 26.87 15.25
N THR A 256 -0.11 27.77 15.66
CA THR A 256 -0.08 29.19 15.31
C THR A 256 1.15 29.83 15.91
N ASP A 257 2.18 29.99 15.09
CA ASP A 257 3.32 30.83 15.42
C ASP A 257 3.01 32.27 15.00
N GLN A 258 3.00 33.18 15.98
CA GLN A 258 2.68 34.60 15.80
C GLN A 258 3.78 35.36 15.04
N SER A 259 4.92 34.73 14.76
CA SER A 259 6.05 35.32 14.05
C SER A 259 6.00 35.17 12.51
N VAL A 260 5.07 34.37 11.98
CA VAL A 260 5.03 34.01 10.56
C VAL A 260 4.00 34.87 9.80
N SER A 261 4.38 35.33 8.60
CA SER A 261 3.63 36.21 7.70
C SER A 261 2.11 35.95 7.68
N ASN A 262 1.31 37.01 7.88
CA ASN A 262 -0.15 37.03 7.79
C ASN A 262 -0.69 36.95 6.34
N GLU A 263 0.14 36.58 5.37
CA GLU A 263 -0.35 36.31 4.02
C GLU A 263 -1.12 35.00 3.99
N ALA A 264 -2.38 35.06 3.52
CA ALA A 264 -3.21 33.88 3.36
C ALA A 264 -2.60 32.92 2.33
N GLN A 265 -1.89 31.90 2.81
CA GLN A 265 -1.44 30.80 1.96
C GLN A 265 -2.59 29.84 1.70
N ASN A 266 -2.60 29.24 0.51
CA ASN A 266 -3.51 28.13 0.21
C ASN A 266 -3.33 27.01 1.25
N PRO A 267 -4.41 26.33 1.69
CA PRO A 267 -4.31 25.29 2.71
C PRO A 267 -3.31 24.19 2.32
N GLN A 268 -2.16 24.15 2.99
CA GLN A 268 -1.12 23.14 2.79
C GLN A 268 -1.35 21.88 3.66
N ASN A 269 -2.56 21.73 4.20
CA ASN A 269 -2.91 20.65 5.13
C ASN A 269 -3.39 19.37 4.41
N THR A 270 -3.29 19.30 3.08
CA THR A 270 -3.69 18.11 2.31
C THR A 270 -2.53 17.55 1.50
N ARG A 271 -2.48 16.23 1.38
CA ARG A 271 -1.58 15.51 0.45
C ARG A 271 -2.38 14.53 -0.36
N TYR A 272 -2.13 14.51 -1.67
CA TYR A 272 -2.76 13.58 -2.59
C TYR A 272 -1.72 12.62 -3.17
N LEU A 273 -2.02 11.33 -3.12
CA LEU A 273 -1.24 10.29 -3.78
C LEU A 273 -2.12 9.53 -4.76
N GLY A 274 -1.52 9.14 -5.88
CA GLY A 274 -2.09 8.16 -6.79
C GLY A 274 -1.55 6.77 -6.47
N HIS A 275 -2.39 5.74 -6.68
CA HIS A 275 -1.91 4.37 -6.81
C HIS A 275 -2.51 3.71 -8.05
N ALA A 276 -1.73 2.82 -8.66
CA ALA A 276 -2.17 1.90 -9.69
C ALA A 276 -1.51 0.54 -9.46
N ASP A 277 -2.24 -0.53 -9.73
CA ASP A 277 -1.74 -1.90 -9.62
C ASP A 277 -2.40 -2.77 -10.67
N MET A 278 -1.61 -3.53 -11.41
CA MET A 278 -2.07 -4.41 -12.48
C MET A 278 -1.27 -5.70 -12.48
N GLY A 279 -1.90 -6.79 -12.88
CA GLY A 279 -1.20 -8.07 -12.92
C GLY A 279 -1.99 -9.20 -13.54
N LEU A 280 -1.25 -10.28 -13.77
CA LEU A 280 -1.73 -11.58 -14.20
C LEU A 280 -1.53 -12.56 -13.05
N THR A 281 -2.60 -13.24 -12.66
CA THR A 281 -2.59 -14.27 -11.61
C THR A 281 -2.85 -15.63 -12.24
N PHE A 282 -1.94 -16.57 -11.96
CA PHE A 282 -1.99 -17.96 -12.34
C PHE A 282 -2.30 -18.81 -11.11
N THR A 283 -3.41 -19.56 -11.14
CA THR A 283 -3.87 -20.43 -10.06
C THR A 283 -3.92 -21.88 -10.55
N PRO A 284 -2.75 -22.54 -10.73
CA PRO A 284 -2.68 -23.90 -11.26
C PRO A 284 -3.36 -24.94 -10.34
N MET A 285 -3.51 -24.62 -9.05
CA MET A 285 -4.18 -25.46 -8.07
C MET A 285 -4.88 -24.60 -7.02
N ARG A 286 -5.91 -25.15 -6.36
CA ARG A 286 -6.75 -24.40 -5.38
C ARG A 286 -5.96 -23.75 -4.24
N SER A 287 -4.83 -24.32 -3.85
CA SER A 287 -3.99 -23.89 -2.73
C SER A 287 -2.91 -22.88 -3.11
N PHE A 288 -2.66 -22.64 -4.40
CA PHE A 288 -1.45 -21.96 -4.84
C PHE A 288 -1.72 -21.03 -6.02
N ALA A 289 -1.27 -19.79 -5.89
CA ALA A 289 -1.35 -18.78 -6.92
C ALA A 289 0.00 -18.07 -7.10
N VAL A 290 0.31 -17.69 -8.34
CA VAL A 290 1.46 -16.87 -8.70
C VAL A 290 0.95 -15.63 -9.43
N THR A 291 1.30 -14.45 -8.95
CA THR A 291 0.95 -13.19 -9.58
C THR A 291 2.21 -12.49 -10.09
N LEU A 292 2.20 -12.11 -11.36
CA LEU A 292 3.16 -11.19 -11.95
C LEU A 292 2.47 -9.86 -12.17
N GLY A 293 3.03 -8.78 -11.64
CA GLY A 293 2.36 -7.48 -11.69
C GLY A 293 3.29 -6.28 -11.66
N VAL A 294 2.65 -5.12 -11.81
CA VAL A 294 3.24 -3.80 -11.75
C VAL A 294 2.41 -2.96 -10.79
N SER A 295 3.06 -2.35 -9.80
CA SER A 295 2.43 -1.46 -8.84
C SER A 295 3.17 -0.13 -8.80
N THR A 296 2.40 0.95 -8.73
CA THR A 296 2.91 2.32 -8.71
C THR A 296 2.15 3.09 -7.64
N VAL A 297 2.87 3.69 -6.70
CA VAL A 297 2.29 4.61 -5.71
C VAL A 297 3.14 5.88 -5.71
N HIS A 298 2.52 7.03 -5.96
CA HIS A 298 3.25 8.26 -6.21
C HIS A 298 2.50 9.49 -5.67
N PRO A 299 3.20 10.59 -5.33
CA PRO A 299 2.53 11.87 -5.10
C PRO A 299 1.84 12.35 -6.39
N GLN A 300 0.80 13.15 -6.28
CA GLN A 300 0.05 13.65 -7.44
C GLN A 300 0.92 14.46 -8.42
N LEU A 301 1.80 15.32 -7.88
CA LEU A 301 2.62 16.26 -8.65
C LEU A 301 4.10 15.88 -8.59
N ALA A 302 4.78 16.10 -9.71
CA ALA A 302 6.23 16.05 -9.85
C ALA A 302 6.89 17.36 -9.34
N PRO A 303 8.22 17.38 -9.14
CA PRO A 303 8.92 18.57 -8.65
C PRO A 303 8.78 19.81 -9.55
N ASP A 304 8.47 19.62 -10.84
CA ASP A 304 8.19 20.68 -11.81
C ASP A 304 6.69 21.08 -11.85
N SER A 305 5.90 20.62 -10.88
CA SER A 305 4.45 20.82 -10.78
C SER A 305 3.62 20.17 -11.90
N SER A 306 4.20 19.32 -12.73
CA SER A 306 3.45 18.50 -13.68
C SER A 306 2.81 17.29 -12.97
N PHE A 307 1.76 16.70 -13.55
CA PHE A 307 1.17 15.46 -13.02
C PHE A 307 2.03 14.25 -13.41
N TYR A 308 2.27 13.35 -12.45
CA TYR A 308 2.86 12.05 -12.78
C TYR A 308 1.89 11.20 -13.60
N SER A 309 2.43 10.42 -14.55
CA SER A 309 1.69 9.33 -15.20
C SER A 309 1.22 8.33 -14.13
N PRO A 310 -0.05 7.89 -14.12
CA PRO A 310 -0.60 7.10 -13.03
C PRO A 310 -0.04 5.68 -12.93
N VAL A 311 0.40 5.10 -14.05
CA VAL A 311 0.80 3.68 -14.12
C VAL A 311 2.30 3.49 -14.25
N PHE A 312 2.95 4.22 -15.16
CA PHE A 312 4.37 4.03 -15.47
C PHE A 312 5.11 5.34 -15.20
N ASN A 313 5.79 5.39 -14.05
CA ASN A 313 6.61 6.52 -13.63
C ASN A 313 7.79 6.02 -12.77
N ARG A 314 8.56 6.96 -12.19
CA ARG A 314 9.75 6.61 -11.38
C ARG A 314 9.48 5.79 -10.13
N TYR A 315 8.25 5.75 -9.64
CA TYR A 315 7.80 5.00 -8.46
C TYR A 315 7.24 3.62 -8.83
N THR A 316 7.29 3.24 -10.11
CA THR A 316 6.79 1.96 -10.58
C THR A 316 7.71 0.82 -10.16
N MET A 317 7.09 -0.22 -9.60
CA MET A 317 7.71 -1.46 -9.19
C MET A 317 7.09 -2.62 -9.96
N THR A 318 7.91 -3.57 -10.39
CA THR A 318 7.45 -4.88 -10.86
C THR A 318 7.52 -5.87 -9.70
N TYR A 319 6.62 -6.84 -9.65
CA TYR A 319 6.65 -7.84 -8.60
C TYR A 319 6.22 -9.22 -9.08
N LEU A 320 6.78 -10.23 -8.40
CA LEU A 320 6.35 -11.62 -8.44
C LEU A 320 5.86 -12.00 -7.04
N ASP A 321 4.60 -12.41 -6.93
CA ASP A 321 3.95 -12.76 -5.66
C ASP A 321 3.47 -14.21 -5.69
N ILE A 322 3.95 -15.01 -4.74
CA ILE A 322 3.54 -16.39 -4.55
C ILE A 322 2.59 -16.42 -3.36
N SER A 323 1.36 -16.88 -3.56
CA SER A 323 0.35 -16.94 -2.50
C SER A 323 -0.15 -18.36 -2.29
N LEU A 324 -0.21 -18.77 -1.03
CA LEU A 324 -0.80 -20.01 -0.57
C LEU A 324 -2.17 -19.73 0.06
N ASP A 325 -3.24 -20.34 -0.46
CA ASP A 325 -4.56 -20.37 0.17
C ASP A 325 -4.68 -21.56 1.13
N ILE A 326 -4.90 -21.26 2.40
CA ILE A 326 -4.88 -22.28 3.46
C ILE A 326 -6.07 -23.24 3.32
N ALA A 327 -7.24 -22.78 2.87
CA ALA A 327 -8.39 -23.66 2.67
C ALA A 327 -8.19 -24.61 1.49
N GLY A 328 -7.63 -24.11 0.39
CA GLY A 328 -7.18 -24.91 -0.73
C GLY A 328 -6.15 -25.96 -0.32
N LEU A 329 -5.20 -25.61 0.55
CA LEU A 329 -4.18 -26.55 1.02
C LEU A 329 -4.79 -27.67 1.88
N VAL A 330 -5.63 -27.31 2.86
CA VAL A 330 -6.24 -28.31 3.76
C VAL A 330 -7.16 -29.27 2.99
N SER A 331 -7.96 -28.75 2.04
CA SER A 331 -8.80 -29.61 1.18
C SER A 331 -7.97 -30.59 0.36
N GLN A 332 -6.90 -30.14 -0.30
CA GLN A 332 -6.00 -31.02 -1.07
C GLN A 332 -5.35 -32.13 -0.23
N ILE A 333 -4.97 -31.84 1.01
CA ILE A 333 -4.39 -32.86 1.92
C ILE A 333 -5.46 -33.86 2.36
N THR A 334 -6.67 -33.38 2.63
CA THR A 334 -7.78 -34.20 3.14
C THR A 334 -8.31 -35.14 2.05
N ASP A 335 -8.50 -34.65 0.82
CA ASP A 335 -8.99 -35.44 -0.32
C ASP A 335 -8.03 -36.59 -0.66
N ARG A 336 -6.71 -36.38 -0.55
CA ARG A 336 -5.72 -37.46 -0.77
C ARG A 336 -5.75 -38.55 0.30
N SER A 337 -6.27 -38.23 1.49
CA SER A 337 -6.36 -39.21 2.58
C SER A 337 -7.56 -40.16 2.41
N SER A 338 -8.62 -39.73 1.74
CA SER A 338 -9.77 -40.59 1.42
C SER A 338 -9.45 -41.60 0.33
N ASP A 339 -8.66 -41.23 -0.68
CA ASP A 339 -8.33 -42.09 -1.83
C ASP A 339 -7.41 -43.28 -1.47
N LYS A 340 -6.81 -43.30 -0.27
CA LYS A 340 -5.92 -44.37 0.19
C LYS A 340 -6.61 -45.45 1.04
N LYS A 341 -7.94 -45.39 1.18
CA LYS A 341 -8.70 -46.34 2.00
C LYS A 341 -9.38 -47.47 1.22
N ASP A 342 -9.15 -47.55 -0.08
CA ASP A 342 -9.61 -48.64 -0.97
C ASP A 342 -8.41 -49.49 -1.43
#